data_AF-A0A6G1XPW7-F1
#
_entry.id   AF-A0A6G1XPW7-F1
#
_cell.length_a   1.000
_cell.length_b   1.000
_cell.length_c   1.000
_cell.angle_alpha   90.00
_cell.angle_beta   90.00
_cell.angle_gamma   90.00
#
_symmetry.space_group_name_H-M   'P 1'
#
loop_
_entity.id
_entity.type
_entity.pdbx_description
1 polymer ?
#
loop_
_entity_poly.entity_id
_entity_poly.type
_entity_poly.pdbx_seq_one_letter_code
_entity_poly.pdbx_strand_id
1 'polypeptide(L)'
;MKLSRLFPLLALLLAASLHAENTHKEVRIASPWPAQNTIIAMLGYGDNIVGTSMIAKRIPLFRQSLPRIEKVAAVSVNSGHEINPEQIIALGVDMLFVPQNMVVPQQALLKQAGVQVLAFEANSLRALTQRVQQTAAVLGPDAQQKALAYQRYFDRNVALVTGRLKDLPASQRVSLYHSMGNPLTTTGRPSLNQDWIDLAGGKNIAENWFGEHQQ
;
A
#
# COMPACT_ATOMS: atom_id res chain seq x y z
N MET A 1 9.91 42.77 -42.61
CA MET A 1 10.68 41.91 -41.69
C MET A 1 9.72 40.92 -41.04
N LYS A 2 9.93 39.62 -41.27
CA LYS A 2 9.13 38.50 -40.74
C LYS A 2 9.77 38.02 -39.44
N LEU A 3 9.01 37.90 -38.35
CA LEU A 3 9.39 37.13 -37.16
C LEU A 3 8.13 36.72 -36.41
N SER A 4 7.58 35.57 -36.75
CA SER A 4 6.52 34.93 -35.95
C SER A 4 6.40 33.43 -36.29
N ARG A 5 7.45 32.66 -36.03
CA ARG A 5 7.40 31.18 -36.02
C ARG A 5 8.44 30.63 -35.06
N LEU A 6 8.13 30.53 -33.77
CA LEU A 6 8.96 29.79 -32.81
C LEU A 6 8.18 29.12 -31.67
N PHE A 7 6.84 29.11 -31.70
CA PHE A 7 6.03 28.50 -30.63
C PHE A 7 5.58 27.04 -30.78
N PRO A 8 5.78 26.27 -31.89
CA PRO A 8 5.29 24.89 -31.90
C PRO A 8 6.27 23.88 -31.26
N LEU A 9 7.57 24.22 -31.11
CA LEU A 9 8.56 23.23 -30.66
C LEU A 9 8.48 22.93 -29.15
N LEU A 10 8.10 23.91 -28.34
CA LEU A 10 8.06 23.76 -26.88
C LEU A 10 6.87 22.91 -26.40
N ALA A 11 5.75 22.97 -27.13
CA ALA A 11 4.57 22.15 -26.84
C ALA A 11 4.78 20.67 -27.20
N LEU A 12 5.58 20.38 -28.24
CA LEU A 12 5.95 19.01 -28.62
C LEU A 12 6.92 18.36 -27.62
N LEU A 13 7.79 19.14 -26.97
CA LEU A 13 8.70 18.63 -25.93
C LEU A 13 7.99 18.33 -24.59
N LEU A 14 6.95 19.07 -24.24
CA LEU A 14 6.11 18.74 -23.07
C LEU A 14 5.24 17.49 -23.30
N ALA A 15 4.74 17.27 -24.51
CA ALA A 15 3.92 16.08 -24.82
C ALA A 15 4.74 14.78 -24.86
N ALA A 16 6.01 14.85 -25.27
CA ALA A 16 6.93 13.71 -25.27
C ALA A 16 7.34 13.29 -23.84
N SER A 17 7.26 14.20 -22.87
CA SER A 17 7.58 13.91 -21.46
C SER A 17 6.43 13.22 -20.70
N LEU A 18 5.22 13.21 -21.27
CA LEU A 18 4.03 12.56 -20.68
C LEU A 18 3.90 11.08 -21.07
N HIS A 19 4.66 10.64 -22.07
CA HIS A 19 4.81 9.23 -22.41
C HIS A 19 6.24 8.84 -22.07
N ALA A 20 6.54 8.78 -20.77
CA ALA A 20 7.69 8.00 -20.32
C ALA A 20 7.47 6.58 -20.88
N GLU A 21 8.27 6.24 -21.89
CA GLU A 21 8.33 4.90 -22.46
C GLU A 21 8.51 3.94 -21.28
N ASN A 22 7.59 2.97 -21.16
CA ASN A 22 7.51 2.06 -20.03
C ASN A 22 8.71 1.10 -20.10
N THR A 23 9.87 1.58 -19.67
CA THR A 23 11.18 0.89 -19.66
C THR A 23 11.29 -0.11 -18.51
N HIS A 24 10.25 -0.23 -17.69
CA HIS A 24 10.18 -1.26 -16.68
C HIS A 24 10.16 -2.62 -17.37
N LYS A 25 11.11 -3.48 -16.98
CA LYS A 25 11.02 -4.94 -17.18
C LYS A 25 9.55 -5.33 -16.95
N GLU A 26 8.94 -6.04 -17.90
CA GLU A 26 7.50 -6.35 -17.97
C GLU A 26 7.07 -7.23 -16.78
N VAL A 27 7.20 -6.72 -15.56
CA VAL A 27 6.95 -7.43 -14.32
C VAL A 27 5.45 -7.40 -14.06
N ARG A 28 4.90 -8.56 -13.77
CA ARG A 28 3.47 -8.76 -13.56
C ARG A 28 3.24 -9.01 -12.09
N ILE A 29 2.61 -8.05 -11.44
CA ILE A 29 2.47 -8.01 -9.98
C ILE A 29 1.03 -8.38 -9.60
N ALA A 30 0.89 -9.22 -8.58
CA ALA A 30 -0.39 -9.44 -7.93
C ALA A 30 -0.30 -9.17 -6.42
N SER A 31 -1.40 -8.65 -5.87
CA SER A 31 -1.56 -8.60 -4.42
C SER A 31 -3.04 -8.70 -4.03
N PRO A 32 -3.43 -9.68 -3.20
CA PRO A 32 -4.78 -9.77 -2.64
C PRO A 32 -5.01 -8.77 -1.49
N TRP A 33 -4.00 -7.96 -1.15
CA TRP A 33 -4.04 -7.05 -0.01
C TRP A 33 -4.28 -5.60 -0.48
N PRO A 34 -5.42 -4.96 -0.11
CA PRO A 34 -5.75 -3.63 -0.61
C PRO A 34 -4.68 -2.57 -0.37
N ALA A 35 -4.12 -2.52 0.84
CA ALA A 35 -3.10 -1.55 1.22
C ALA A 35 -1.75 -1.77 0.51
N GLN A 36 -1.49 -2.96 -0.03
CA GLN A 36 -0.27 -3.22 -0.79
C GLN A 36 -0.40 -2.75 -2.23
N ASN A 37 -1.59 -2.84 -2.82
CA ASN A 37 -1.87 -2.32 -4.16
C ASN A 37 -1.59 -0.80 -4.23
N THR A 38 -1.95 -0.06 -3.18
CA THR A 38 -1.68 1.39 -3.12
C THR A 38 -0.18 1.69 -2.97
N ILE A 39 0.59 0.88 -2.22
CA ILE A 39 2.06 1.01 -2.14
C ILE A 39 2.70 0.76 -3.51
N ILE A 40 2.32 -0.32 -4.20
CA ILE A 40 2.84 -0.65 -5.53
C ILE A 40 2.57 0.50 -6.52
N ALA A 41 1.36 1.04 -6.51
CA ALA A 41 1.00 2.18 -7.35
C ALA A 41 1.77 3.45 -6.99
N MET A 42 1.92 3.77 -5.70
CA MET A 42 2.73 4.91 -5.22
C MET A 42 4.19 4.81 -5.66
N LEU A 43 4.75 3.59 -5.70
CA LEU A 43 6.10 3.32 -6.18
C LEU A 43 6.21 3.38 -7.72
N GLY A 44 5.11 3.62 -8.44
CA GLY A 44 5.07 3.76 -9.90
C GLY A 44 4.73 2.50 -10.67
N TYR A 45 4.47 1.39 -10.00
CA TYR A 45 4.21 0.09 -10.64
C TYR A 45 2.71 -0.21 -10.73
N GLY A 46 1.86 0.83 -10.77
CA GLY A 46 0.41 0.68 -10.84
C GLY A 46 -0.08 -0.02 -12.12
N ASP A 47 0.61 0.21 -13.24
CA ASP A 47 0.29 -0.43 -14.53
C ASP A 47 0.70 -1.90 -14.57
N ASN A 48 1.70 -2.28 -13.76
CA ASN A 48 2.20 -3.64 -13.61
C ASN A 48 1.28 -4.55 -12.78
N ILE A 49 0.24 -3.99 -12.13
CA ILE A 49 -0.73 -4.78 -11.36
C ILE A 49 -1.64 -5.54 -12.34
N VAL A 50 -1.56 -6.87 -12.30
CA VAL A 50 -2.38 -7.80 -13.11
C VAL A 50 -3.37 -8.60 -12.26
N GLY A 51 -3.14 -8.67 -10.95
CA GLY A 51 -4.05 -9.28 -9.98
C GLY A 51 -4.22 -8.41 -8.73
N THR A 52 -5.47 -8.14 -8.34
CA THR A 52 -5.79 -7.28 -7.19
C THR A 52 -6.88 -7.88 -6.29
N SER A 53 -7.28 -7.17 -5.24
CA SER A 53 -8.41 -7.57 -4.39
C SER A 53 -9.71 -6.90 -4.82
N MET A 54 -10.86 -7.53 -4.54
CA MET A 54 -12.17 -6.93 -4.79
C MET A 54 -12.34 -5.57 -4.09
N ILE A 55 -11.75 -5.43 -2.89
CA ILE A 55 -11.81 -4.19 -2.12
C ILE A 55 -10.98 -3.09 -2.77
N ALA A 56 -9.74 -3.37 -3.21
CA ALA A 56 -8.91 -2.38 -3.88
C ALA A 56 -9.62 -1.76 -5.10
N LYS A 57 -10.33 -2.59 -5.87
CA LYS A 57 -11.14 -2.15 -7.02
C LYS A 57 -12.25 -1.15 -6.67
N ARG A 58 -12.62 -1.04 -5.40
CA ARG A 58 -13.75 -0.24 -4.90
C ARG A 58 -13.33 0.98 -4.08
N ILE A 59 -12.05 1.11 -3.69
CA ILE A 59 -11.58 2.26 -2.91
C ILE A 59 -11.67 3.53 -3.77
N PRO A 60 -12.50 4.53 -3.42
CA PRO A 60 -12.78 5.67 -4.29
C PRO A 60 -11.51 6.45 -4.68
N LEU A 61 -10.67 6.80 -3.70
CA LEU A 61 -9.43 7.53 -3.95
C LEU A 61 -8.45 6.71 -4.79
N PHE A 62 -8.41 5.38 -4.62
CA PHE A 62 -7.51 4.55 -5.41
C PHE A 62 -7.97 4.44 -6.86
N ARG A 63 -9.29 4.37 -7.11
CA ARG A 63 -9.86 4.44 -8.47
C ARG A 63 -9.60 5.79 -9.13
N GLN A 64 -9.64 6.88 -8.36
CA GLN A 64 -9.31 8.20 -8.89
C GLN A 64 -7.84 8.29 -9.33
N SER A 65 -6.92 7.73 -8.54
CA SER A 65 -5.47 7.75 -8.84
C SER A 65 -5.03 6.69 -9.86
N LEU A 66 -5.71 5.55 -9.92
CA LEU A 66 -5.41 4.44 -10.83
C LEU A 66 -6.72 3.86 -11.42
N PRO A 67 -7.40 4.55 -12.36
CA PRO A 67 -8.72 4.12 -12.86
C PRO A 67 -8.75 2.70 -13.45
N ARG A 68 -7.64 2.26 -14.06
CA ARG A 68 -7.52 0.91 -14.65
C ARG A 68 -7.68 -0.23 -13.64
N ILE A 69 -7.54 0.02 -12.33
CA ILE A 69 -7.67 -1.01 -11.29
C ILE A 69 -9.04 -1.73 -11.35
N GLU A 70 -10.06 -1.03 -11.83
CA GLU A 70 -11.41 -1.59 -12.04
C GLU A 70 -11.44 -2.72 -13.06
N LYS A 71 -10.47 -2.78 -13.97
CA LYS A 71 -10.36 -3.80 -15.01
C LYS A 71 -9.37 -4.93 -14.67
N VAL A 72 -8.54 -4.74 -13.64
CA VAL A 72 -7.56 -5.74 -13.17
C VAL A 72 -8.28 -6.95 -12.57
N ALA A 73 -7.80 -8.17 -12.83
CA ALA A 73 -8.43 -9.39 -12.30
C ALA A 73 -8.47 -9.39 -10.76
N ALA A 74 -9.59 -9.80 -10.17
CA ALA A 74 -9.67 -10.00 -8.73
C ALA A 74 -9.13 -11.39 -8.39
N VAL A 75 -8.03 -11.44 -7.63
CA VAL A 75 -7.39 -12.68 -7.13
C VAL A 75 -7.77 -12.98 -5.68
N SER A 76 -8.50 -12.08 -5.03
CA SER A 76 -9.10 -12.30 -3.71
C SER A 76 -10.37 -11.48 -3.53
N VAL A 77 -11.37 -12.08 -2.88
CA VAL A 77 -12.66 -11.45 -2.59
C VAL A 77 -12.75 -10.84 -1.18
N ASN A 78 -12.06 -11.43 -0.19
CA ASN A 78 -12.18 -11.08 1.24
C ASN A 78 -10.87 -10.56 1.87
N SER A 79 -10.24 -9.55 1.27
CA SER A 79 -9.06 -8.86 1.85
C SER A 79 -7.79 -9.72 2.05
N GLY A 80 -7.65 -10.87 1.38
CA GLY A 80 -6.42 -11.65 1.41
C GLY A 80 -6.39 -12.89 2.29
N HIS A 81 -7.53 -13.55 2.54
CA HIS A 81 -7.52 -14.88 3.18
C HIS A 81 -7.67 -16.05 2.20
N GLU A 82 -8.02 -15.76 0.95
CA GLU A 82 -8.20 -16.77 -0.10
C GLU A 82 -7.61 -16.24 -1.40
N ILE A 83 -6.71 -17.04 -1.98
CA ILE A 83 -6.20 -16.88 -3.35
C ILE A 83 -6.23 -18.23 -4.05
N ASN A 84 -6.39 -18.21 -5.37
CA ASN A 84 -6.32 -19.39 -6.22
C ASN A 84 -4.95 -19.44 -6.93
N PRO A 85 -4.06 -20.39 -6.61
CA PRO A 85 -2.73 -20.48 -7.20
C PRO A 85 -2.73 -20.63 -8.73
N GLU A 86 -3.66 -21.40 -9.28
CA GLU A 86 -3.82 -21.61 -10.72
C GLU A 86 -4.21 -20.31 -11.42
N GLN A 87 -5.05 -19.49 -10.79
CA GLN A 87 -5.39 -18.15 -11.29
C GLN A 87 -4.17 -17.22 -11.30
N ILE A 88 -3.33 -17.26 -10.25
CA ILE A 88 -2.08 -16.48 -10.18
C ILE A 88 -1.14 -16.87 -11.34
N ILE A 89 -1.02 -18.17 -11.62
CA ILE A 89 -0.20 -18.69 -12.72
C ILE A 89 -0.78 -18.33 -14.08
N ALA A 90 -2.10 -18.46 -14.26
CA ALA A 90 -2.78 -18.10 -15.51
C ALA A 90 -2.68 -16.61 -15.84
N LEU A 91 -2.56 -15.76 -14.82
CA LEU A 91 -2.29 -14.33 -14.98
C LEU A 91 -0.81 -14.02 -15.29
N GLY A 92 0.07 -15.02 -15.28
CA GLY A 92 1.50 -14.87 -15.52
C GLY A 92 2.16 -13.98 -14.48
N VAL A 93 1.79 -14.12 -13.20
CA VAL A 93 2.34 -13.26 -12.13
C VAL A 93 3.79 -13.61 -11.84
N ASP A 94 4.68 -12.63 -11.85
CA ASP A 94 6.07 -12.79 -11.42
C ASP A 94 6.23 -12.60 -9.91
N MET A 95 5.48 -11.66 -9.34
CA MET A 95 5.59 -11.26 -7.93
C MET A 95 4.23 -11.22 -7.26
N LEU A 96 4.06 -12.03 -6.21
CA LEU A 96 2.85 -12.09 -5.40
C LEU A 96 3.12 -11.52 -4.00
N PHE A 97 2.57 -10.35 -3.70
CA PHE A 97 2.73 -9.70 -2.39
C PHE A 97 1.58 -10.04 -1.45
N VAL A 98 1.87 -10.62 -0.29
CA VAL A 98 0.89 -11.07 0.71
C VAL A 98 1.24 -10.57 2.12
N PRO A 99 0.26 -10.44 3.03
CA PRO A 99 0.54 -10.30 4.46
C PRO A 99 1.28 -11.54 4.99
N GLN A 100 2.21 -11.36 5.92
CA GLN A 100 3.00 -12.48 6.46
C GLN A 100 2.18 -13.53 7.20
N ASN A 101 1.05 -13.15 7.79
CA ASN A 101 0.13 -14.06 8.46
C ASN A 101 -0.88 -14.73 7.52
N MET A 102 -0.80 -14.47 6.20
CA MET A 102 -1.66 -15.11 5.22
C MET A 102 -1.12 -16.51 4.88
N VAL A 103 -1.99 -17.52 4.94
CA VAL A 103 -1.69 -18.84 4.38
C VAL A 103 -1.79 -18.78 2.86
N VAL A 104 -0.71 -19.13 2.16
CA VAL A 104 -0.66 -19.20 0.70
C VAL A 104 -0.80 -20.68 0.27
N PRO A 105 -1.95 -21.09 -0.30
CA PRO A 105 -2.13 -22.46 -0.75
C PRO A 105 -1.16 -22.80 -1.88
N GLN A 106 -0.71 -24.06 -1.94
CA GLN A 106 0.14 -24.60 -3.01
C GLN A 106 1.37 -23.73 -3.34
N GLN A 107 2.05 -23.17 -2.33
CA GLN A 107 3.21 -22.30 -2.55
C GLN A 107 4.34 -22.95 -3.38
N ALA A 108 4.49 -24.28 -3.29
CA ALA A 108 5.44 -25.03 -4.12
C ALA A 108 5.10 -24.96 -5.61
N LEU A 109 3.81 -25.03 -5.97
CA LEU A 109 3.33 -24.89 -7.35
C LEU A 109 3.63 -23.50 -7.89
N LEU A 110 3.33 -22.45 -7.10
CA LEU A 110 3.65 -21.06 -7.45
C LEU A 110 5.16 -20.88 -7.69
N LYS A 111 6.00 -21.44 -6.82
CA LYS A 111 7.46 -21.38 -6.96
C LYS A 111 7.94 -22.11 -8.22
N GLN A 112 7.41 -23.30 -8.52
CA GLN A 112 7.73 -24.04 -9.75
C GLN A 112 7.32 -23.29 -11.01
N ALA A 113 6.23 -22.54 -10.95
CA ALA A 113 5.77 -21.66 -12.02
C ALA A 113 6.56 -20.33 -12.12
N GLY A 114 7.58 -20.12 -11.29
CA GLY A 114 8.42 -18.93 -11.31
C GLY A 114 7.88 -17.74 -10.50
N VAL A 115 6.78 -17.92 -9.77
CA VAL A 115 6.18 -16.84 -8.97
C VAL A 115 6.99 -16.62 -7.68
N GLN A 116 7.50 -15.40 -7.50
CA GLN A 116 8.11 -14.96 -6.26
C GLN A 116 7.04 -14.52 -5.26
N VAL A 117 6.81 -15.32 -4.23
CA VAL A 117 5.88 -14.97 -3.13
C VAL A 117 6.61 -14.13 -2.08
N LEU A 118 6.13 -12.91 -1.85
CA LEU A 118 6.71 -11.89 -0.97
C LEU A 118 5.76 -11.63 0.20
N ALA A 119 6.11 -12.14 1.36
CA ALA A 119 5.30 -12.06 2.57
C ALA A 119 5.85 -10.98 3.52
N PHE A 120 5.04 -9.98 3.86
CA PHE A 120 5.48 -8.83 4.65
C PHE A 120 4.68 -8.62 5.95
N GLU A 121 5.37 -8.13 6.98
CA GLU A 121 4.75 -7.71 8.24
C GLU A 121 3.67 -6.65 8.01
N ALA A 122 2.66 -6.67 8.86
CA ALA A 122 1.56 -5.71 8.84
C ALA A 122 1.32 -5.16 10.26
N ASN A 123 0.27 -4.37 10.41
CA ASN A 123 -0.31 -4.03 11.71
C ASN A 123 0.53 -3.13 12.64
N SER A 124 1.44 -2.32 12.09
CA SER A 124 2.09 -1.20 12.80
C SER A 124 2.59 -0.12 11.84
N LEU A 125 2.87 1.10 12.33
CA LEU A 125 3.49 2.17 11.54
C LEU A 125 4.88 1.77 11.04
N ARG A 126 5.63 1.05 11.89
CA ARG A 126 6.94 0.51 11.52
C ARG A 126 6.82 -0.50 10.37
N ALA A 127 5.88 -1.44 10.48
CA ALA A 127 5.64 -2.42 9.42
C ALA A 127 5.17 -1.75 8.12
N LEU A 128 4.37 -0.68 8.21
CA LEU A 128 3.96 0.11 7.04
C LEU A 128 5.16 0.70 6.30
N THR A 129 6.08 1.40 6.98
CA THR A 129 7.25 2.00 6.31
C THR A 129 8.25 0.95 5.84
N GLN A 130 8.46 -0.12 6.62
CA GLN A 130 9.30 -1.26 6.21
C GLN A 130 8.76 -1.92 4.93
N ARG A 131 7.45 -2.11 4.82
CA ARG A 131 6.82 -2.64 3.61
C ARG A 131 7.09 -1.80 2.38
N VAL A 132 7.06 -0.47 2.50
CA VAL A 132 7.37 0.41 1.37
C VAL A 132 8.83 0.18 0.92
N GLN A 133 9.77 0.10 1.86
CA GLN A 133 11.18 -0.15 1.56
C GLN A 133 11.40 -1.54 0.95
N GLN A 134 10.82 -2.59 1.52
CA GLN A 134 10.94 -3.96 1.02
C GLN A 134 10.32 -4.11 -0.37
N THR A 135 9.16 -3.50 -0.60
CA THR A 135 8.52 -3.50 -1.93
C THR A 135 9.43 -2.82 -2.95
N ALA A 136 9.97 -1.64 -2.63
CA ALA A 136 10.87 -0.92 -3.51
C ALA A 136 12.18 -1.66 -3.77
N ALA A 137 12.74 -2.33 -2.75
CA ALA A 137 13.96 -3.12 -2.89
C ALA A 137 13.82 -4.24 -3.93
N VAL A 138 12.64 -4.85 -4.04
CA VAL A 138 12.37 -5.91 -5.01
C VAL A 138 12.03 -5.34 -6.40
N LEU A 139 11.36 -4.19 -6.46
CA LEU A 139 10.95 -3.57 -7.73
C LEU A 139 12.11 -2.90 -8.48
N GLY A 140 13.06 -2.28 -7.77
CA GLY A 140 14.29 -1.75 -8.36
C GLY A 140 14.61 -0.30 -7.98
N PRO A 141 15.69 0.26 -8.56
CA PRO A 141 16.25 1.56 -8.15
C PRO A 141 15.28 2.75 -8.25
N ASP A 142 14.39 2.76 -9.23
CA ASP A 142 13.40 3.84 -9.40
C ASP A 142 12.34 3.81 -8.29
N ALA A 143 11.90 2.60 -7.89
CA ALA A 143 11.01 2.41 -6.75
C ALA A 143 11.72 2.82 -5.46
N GLN A 144 13.01 2.50 -5.31
CA GLN A 144 13.81 2.90 -4.14
C GLN A 144 13.86 4.42 -3.99
N GLN A 145 14.03 5.18 -5.08
CA GLN A 145 14.00 6.65 -5.02
C GLN A 145 12.66 7.18 -4.48
N LYS A 146 11.53 6.61 -4.93
CA LYS A 146 10.19 6.96 -4.45
C LYS A 146 9.97 6.53 -3.00
N ALA A 147 10.46 5.37 -2.60
CA ALA A 147 10.40 4.90 -1.21
C ALA A 147 11.18 5.81 -0.26
N LEU A 148 12.36 6.30 -0.67
CA LEU A 148 13.12 7.29 0.10
C LEU A 148 12.39 8.62 0.21
N ALA A 149 11.72 9.07 -0.87
CA ALA A 149 10.89 10.28 -0.82
C ALA A 149 9.69 10.10 0.14
N TYR A 150 9.02 8.96 0.08
CA TYR A 150 7.94 8.59 1.00
C TYR A 150 8.43 8.55 2.45
N GLN A 151 9.58 7.94 2.72
CA GLN A 151 10.16 7.87 4.07
C GLN A 151 10.39 9.28 4.64
N ARG A 152 11.05 10.17 3.87
CA ARG A 152 11.26 11.56 4.28
C ARG A 152 9.95 12.32 4.52
N TYR A 153 8.93 12.04 3.71
CA TYR A 153 7.60 12.64 3.90
C TYR A 153 6.96 12.13 5.19
N PHE A 154 7.00 10.82 5.43
CA PHE A 154 6.44 10.18 6.61
C PHE A 154 7.11 10.68 7.89
N ASP A 155 8.45 10.64 7.95
CA ASP A 155 9.23 11.06 9.12
C ASP A 155 9.00 12.53 9.48
N ARG A 156 8.90 13.40 8.47
CA ARG A 156 8.58 14.82 8.67
C ARG A 156 7.22 15.01 9.32
N ASN A 157 6.21 14.24 8.90
CA ASN A 157 4.86 14.34 9.46
C ASN A 157 4.81 13.78 10.89
N VAL A 158 5.49 12.66 11.15
CA VAL A 158 5.65 12.14 12.52
C VAL A 158 6.31 13.18 13.41
N ALA A 159 7.42 13.77 12.98
CA ALA A 159 8.11 14.82 13.74
C ALA A 159 7.24 16.07 13.97
N LEU A 160 6.45 16.48 12.96
CA LEU A 160 5.52 17.60 13.07
C LEU A 160 4.45 17.34 14.13
N VAL A 161 3.81 16.18 14.10
CA VAL A 161 2.74 15.82 15.05
C VAL A 161 3.33 15.68 16.46
N THR A 162 4.40 14.90 16.61
CA THR A 162 5.09 14.73 17.90
C THR A 162 5.54 16.06 18.48
N GLY A 163 6.12 16.95 17.65
CA GLY A 163 6.57 18.27 18.08
C GLY A 163 5.44 19.18 18.56
N ARG A 164 4.27 19.12 17.90
CA ARG A 164 3.08 19.90 18.30
C ARG A 164 2.42 19.37 19.58
N LEU A 165 2.57 18.08 19.87
CA LEU A 165 1.94 17.42 21.01
C LEU A 165 2.90 17.18 22.19
N LYS A 166 4.16 17.62 22.09
CA LYS A 166 5.20 17.34 23.11
C LYS A 166 4.82 17.80 24.53
N ASP A 167 4.06 18.89 24.62
CA ASP A 167 3.65 19.50 25.90
C ASP A 167 2.20 19.14 26.28
N LEU A 168 1.53 18.23 25.54
CA LEU A 168 0.15 17.82 25.82
C LEU A 168 0.12 16.91 27.06
N PRO A 169 -0.42 17.37 28.21
CA PRO A 169 -0.49 16.54 29.40
C PRO A 169 -1.50 15.40 29.22
N ALA A 170 -1.27 14.28 29.91
CA ALA A 170 -2.13 13.11 29.83
C ALA A 170 -3.61 13.40 30.17
N SER A 171 -3.86 14.35 31.07
CA SER A 171 -5.21 14.79 31.47
C SER A 171 -5.98 15.52 30.36
N GLN A 172 -5.30 16.05 29.34
CA GLN A 172 -5.92 16.73 28.20
C GLN A 172 -6.06 15.84 26.96
N ARG A 173 -5.58 14.59 27.01
CA ARG A 173 -5.75 13.65 25.91
C ARG A 173 -7.21 13.27 25.74
N VAL A 174 -7.72 13.39 24.52
CA VAL A 174 -9.12 13.11 24.20
C VAL A 174 -9.36 11.59 24.26
N SER A 175 -10.33 11.19 25.07
CA SER A 175 -10.83 9.80 25.10
C SER A 175 -11.71 9.55 23.87
N LEU A 176 -11.47 8.46 23.16
CA LEU A 176 -12.18 8.12 21.93
C LEU A 176 -12.43 6.62 21.79
N TYR A 177 -13.40 6.28 20.93
CA TYR A 177 -13.70 4.93 20.48
C TYR A 177 -13.55 4.88 18.95
N HIS A 178 -12.73 3.96 18.44
CA HIS A 178 -12.49 3.82 17.01
C HIS A 178 -13.39 2.74 16.38
N SER A 179 -14.57 3.14 15.91
CA SER A 179 -15.51 2.26 15.19
C SER A 179 -15.02 1.95 13.78
N MET A 180 -15.06 0.66 13.38
CA MET A 180 -14.66 0.18 12.06
C MET A 180 -15.84 -0.43 11.31
N GLY A 181 -16.44 0.33 10.41
CA GLY A 181 -17.55 -0.11 9.55
C GLY A 181 -18.92 -0.19 10.24
N ASN A 182 -18.98 -0.59 11.52
CA ASN A 182 -20.19 -0.52 12.35
C ASN A 182 -19.85 -0.17 13.82
N PRO A 183 -20.82 0.33 14.60
CA PRO A 183 -20.60 0.79 15.97
C PRO A 183 -20.09 -0.27 16.96
N LEU A 184 -20.18 -1.56 16.64
CA LEU A 184 -19.79 -2.67 17.53
C LEU A 184 -18.42 -3.27 17.17
N THR A 185 -17.80 -2.84 16.07
CA THR A 185 -16.49 -3.33 15.64
C THR A 185 -15.43 -2.27 15.93
N THR A 186 -14.41 -2.63 16.70
CA THR A 186 -13.34 -1.72 17.13
C THR A 186 -11.98 -2.41 17.15
N THR A 187 -10.95 -1.68 17.57
CA THR A 187 -9.56 -2.11 17.54
C THR A 187 -8.81 -1.55 18.76
N GLY A 188 -7.72 -2.21 19.15
CA GLY A 188 -6.86 -1.82 20.26
C GLY A 188 -5.45 -2.37 20.05
N ARG A 189 -4.67 -2.49 21.12
CA ARG A 189 -3.30 -3.02 21.08
C ARG A 189 -3.30 -4.53 20.84
N PRO A 190 -2.35 -5.07 20.05
CA PRO A 190 -1.48 -4.35 19.11
C PRO A 190 -2.19 -4.08 17.77
N SER A 191 -2.16 -2.84 17.27
CA SER A 191 -2.65 -2.55 15.91
C SER A 191 -2.09 -1.27 15.28
N LEU A 192 -2.09 -1.22 13.94
CA LEU A 192 -1.77 0.00 13.19
C LEU A 192 -2.70 1.17 13.56
N ASN A 193 -3.98 0.88 13.80
CA ASN A 193 -4.94 1.90 14.22
C ASN A 193 -4.56 2.48 15.58
N GLN A 194 -4.11 1.63 16.51
CA GLN A 194 -3.61 2.09 17.80
C GLN A 194 -2.36 2.96 17.65
N ASP A 195 -1.41 2.58 16.79
CA ASP A 195 -0.22 3.40 16.54
C ASP A 195 -0.58 4.81 16.03
N TRP A 196 -1.59 4.92 15.16
CA TRP A 196 -2.09 6.22 14.70
C TRP A 196 -2.73 7.05 15.83
N ILE A 197 -3.52 6.40 16.68
CA ILE A 197 -4.15 7.05 17.84
C ILE A 197 -3.09 7.56 18.82
N ASP A 198 -2.08 6.74 19.10
CA ASP A 198 -0.98 7.08 19.99
C ASP A 198 -0.18 8.27 19.45
N LEU A 199 0.18 8.23 18.16
CA LEU A 199 0.88 9.33 17.49
C LEU A 199 0.08 10.65 17.56
N ALA A 200 -1.26 10.56 17.46
CA ALA A 200 -2.15 11.71 17.55
C ALA A 200 -2.44 12.18 18.99
N GLY A 201 -1.87 11.51 20.02
CA GLY A 201 -2.10 11.83 21.43
C GLY A 201 -3.50 11.46 21.94
N GLY A 202 -4.20 10.56 21.25
CA GLY A 202 -5.51 10.09 21.66
C GLY A 202 -5.44 9.05 22.78
N LYS A 203 -6.55 8.89 23.51
CA LYS A 203 -6.76 7.81 24.48
C LYS A 203 -7.87 6.88 23.98
N ASN A 204 -7.50 5.78 23.35
CA ASN A 204 -8.48 4.79 22.89
C ASN A 204 -9.04 4.02 24.08
N ILE A 205 -10.35 4.11 24.33
CA ILE A 205 -11.01 3.41 25.44
C ILE A 205 -10.96 1.87 25.28
N ALA A 206 -10.75 1.40 24.05
CA ALA A 206 -10.67 -0.02 23.71
C ALA A 206 -9.22 -0.53 23.58
N GLU A 207 -8.20 0.26 23.94
CA GLU A 207 -6.80 -0.08 23.67
C GLU A 207 -6.35 -1.41 24.26
N ASN A 208 -6.98 -1.89 25.34
CA ASN A 208 -6.61 -3.14 26.03
C ASN A 208 -7.69 -4.23 25.98
N TRP A 209 -8.76 -4.06 25.18
CA TRP A 209 -9.86 -5.05 25.12
C TRP A 209 -9.48 -6.36 24.43
N PHE A 210 -8.34 -6.39 23.73
CA PHE A 210 -7.92 -7.48 22.86
C PHE A 210 -6.63 -8.18 23.35
N GLY A 211 -6.17 -7.87 24.56
CA GLY A 211 -5.10 -8.62 25.23
C GLY A 211 -5.53 -10.07 25.48
N GLU A 212 -4.57 -10.98 25.56
CA GLU A 212 -4.80 -12.44 25.62
C GLU A 212 -5.87 -12.84 26.64
N HIS A 213 -7.08 -13.14 26.14
CA HIS A 213 -7.91 -14.15 26.77
C HIS A 213 -7.32 -15.52 26.38
N GLN A 214 -6.29 -15.94 27.12
CA GLN A 214 -6.08 -17.36 27.36
C GLN A 214 -7.20 -17.83 28.29
N GLN A 215 -8.21 -18.46 27.70
CA GLN A 215 -8.96 -19.55 28.32
C GLN A 215 -9.14 -20.65 27.29
#